data_AF-A0A9D3MRG0-F1
#
_entry.id   AF-A0A9D3MRG0-F1
#
_cell.length_a   1.000
_cell.length_b   1.000
_cell.length_c   1.000
_cell.angle_alpha   90.00
_cell.angle_beta   90.00
_cell.angle_gamma   90.00
#
_symmetry.space_group_name_H-M   'P 1'
#
loop_
_entity.id
_entity.type
_entity.pdbx_description
1 polymer ?
#
loop_
_entity_poly.entity_id
_entity_poly.type
_entity_poly.pdbx_seq_one_letter_code
_entity_poly.pdbx_strand_id
1 'polypeptide(L)'
;MDSSGFTLLHVASAAAQRGVVRLLMDAGCDPACRDVKGQTPYAVAPDKDTRNVFRKYMAEHPDKYDYSKTQIPGPLTEEIELKKAEKRRAQKVARKQREKEQKEERQKQEAELEEQRKFTSLSDREKRALAAEKRLAQQMSSTGTEFTNTRRCWQCGESLLGKIPFEYLHFSFCTPRCVQLHRKAKASDTKP
;
A
#
# COMPACT_ATOMS: atom_id res chain seq x y z
N MET A 1 -36.26 39.81 22.99
CA MET A 1 -36.31 38.37 23.32
C MET A 1 -37.75 38.02 23.60
N ASP A 2 -38.17 36.81 23.25
CA ASP A 2 -39.49 36.32 23.65
C ASP A 2 -39.49 35.87 25.14
N SER A 3 -40.62 35.32 25.60
CA SER A 3 -40.79 34.80 26.96
C SER A 3 -39.89 33.60 27.30
N SER A 4 -39.29 32.96 26.29
CA SER A 4 -38.36 31.82 26.44
C SER A 4 -36.88 32.23 26.30
N GLY A 5 -36.59 33.53 26.22
CA GLY A 5 -35.24 34.04 25.96
C GLY A 5 -34.77 33.85 24.52
N PHE A 6 -35.66 33.43 23.61
CA PHE A 6 -35.34 33.22 22.21
C PHE A 6 -35.13 34.58 21.52
N THR A 7 -33.99 34.70 20.83
CA THR A 7 -33.66 35.88 20.02
C THR A 7 -34.02 35.64 18.55
N LEU A 8 -34.04 36.69 17.74
CA LEU A 8 -34.20 36.57 16.29
C LEU A 8 -33.14 35.62 15.68
N LEU A 9 -31.92 35.66 16.22
CA LEU A 9 -30.83 34.79 15.80
C LEU A 9 -31.08 33.32 16.16
N HIS A 10 -31.72 33.03 17.31
CA HIS A 10 -32.15 31.67 17.66
C HIS A 10 -33.21 31.14 16.68
N VAL A 11 -34.22 31.95 16.34
CA VAL A 11 -35.27 31.57 15.37
C VAL A 11 -34.66 31.25 14.01
N ALA A 12 -33.82 32.15 13.49
CA ALA A 12 -33.17 31.96 12.20
C ALA A 12 -32.26 30.72 12.18
N SER A 13 -31.58 30.44 13.29
CA SER A 13 -30.69 29.28 13.42
C SER A 13 -31.44 27.96 13.51
N ALA A 14 -32.50 27.91 14.34
CA ALA A 14 -33.37 26.75 14.46
C ALA A 14 -34.09 26.43 13.13
N ALA A 15 -34.42 27.47 12.35
CA ALA A 15 -35.01 27.34 11.02
C ALA A 15 -33.99 27.02 9.90
N ALA A 16 -32.71 26.83 10.22
CA ALA A 16 -31.63 26.57 9.25
C ALA A 16 -31.48 27.64 8.14
N GLN A 17 -31.85 28.89 8.44
CA GLN A 17 -31.84 29.98 7.47
C GLN A 17 -30.47 30.67 7.40
N ARG A 18 -29.51 30.00 6.76
CA ARG A 18 -28.09 30.44 6.65
C ARG A 18 -27.91 31.92 6.26
N GLY A 19 -28.63 32.38 5.24
CA GLY A 19 -28.55 33.77 4.78
C GLY A 19 -29.07 34.76 5.81
N VAL A 20 -30.18 34.43 6.47
CA VAL A 20 -30.77 35.26 7.53
C VAL A 20 -29.88 35.31 8.76
N VAL A 21 -29.29 34.16 9.15
CA VAL A 21 -28.32 34.09 10.24
C VAL A 21 -27.13 35.01 9.98
N ARG A 22 -26.57 34.99 8.75
CA ARG A 22 -25.48 35.88 8.35
C ARG A 22 -25.89 37.36 8.44
N LEU A 23 -27.02 37.72 7.83
CA LEU A 23 -27.53 39.09 7.84
C LEU A 23 -27.78 39.62 9.25
N LEU A 24 -28.34 38.81 10.14
CA LEU A 24 -28.59 39.20 11.53
C LEU A 24 -27.27 39.45 12.30
N MET A 25 -26.23 38.63 12.07
CA MET A 25 -24.92 38.85 12.67
C MET A 25 -24.23 40.11 12.11
N ASP A 26 -24.33 40.34 10.79
CA ASP A 26 -23.84 41.57 10.13
C ASP A 26 -24.51 42.80 10.75
N ALA A 27 -25.83 42.73 11.00
CA ALA A 27 -26.64 43.75 11.66
C ALA A 27 -26.36 43.97 13.15
N GLY A 28 -25.41 43.24 13.75
CA GLY A 28 -24.99 43.44 15.14
C GLY A 28 -25.69 42.53 16.15
N CYS A 29 -26.43 41.51 15.73
CA CYS A 29 -27.01 40.55 16.66
C CYS A 29 -25.92 39.68 17.28
N ASP A 30 -25.80 39.69 18.61
CA ASP A 30 -24.78 38.94 19.35
C ASP A 30 -25.06 37.42 19.31
N PRO A 31 -24.15 36.60 18.77
CA PRO A 31 -24.25 35.14 18.78
C PRO A 31 -24.01 34.50 20.16
N ALA A 32 -23.61 35.25 21.19
CA ALA A 32 -23.36 34.76 22.55
C ALA A 32 -24.61 34.75 23.44
N CYS A 33 -25.73 35.32 22.97
CA CYS A 33 -26.99 35.32 23.69
C CYS A 33 -27.45 33.89 23.97
N ARG A 34 -27.95 33.64 25.18
CA ARG A 34 -28.46 32.34 25.62
C ARG A 34 -29.96 32.39 25.87
N ASP A 35 -30.67 31.36 25.45
CA ASP A 35 -32.07 31.17 25.80
C ASP A 35 -32.24 30.74 27.27
N VAL A 36 -33.47 30.54 27.73
CA VAL A 36 -33.79 30.07 29.09
C VAL A 36 -33.20 28.68 29.38
N LYS A 37 -32.91 27.86 28.35
CA LYS A 37 -32.24 26.56 28.47
C LYS A 37 -30.71 26.65 28.42
N GLY A 38 -30.16 27.87 28.32
CA GLY A 38 -28.73 28.12 28.23
C GLY A 38 -28.13 27.83 26.85
N GLN A 39 -28.94 27.56 25.83
CA GLN A 39 -28.52 27.28 24.46
C GLN A 39 -28.21 28.57 23.72
N THR A 40 -27.17 28.56 22.89
CA THR A 40 -26.83 29.66 21.99
C THR A 40 -27.50 29.45 20.61
N PRO A 41 -27.59 30.49 19.75
CA PRO A 41 -28.07 30.33 18.39
C PRO A 41 -27.31 29.24 17.61
N TYR A 42 -26.01 29.09 17.86
CA TYR A 42 -25.20 28.00 17.30
C TYR A 42 -25.67 26.60 17.76
N ALA A 43 -26.10 26.46 19.02
CA ALA A 43 -26.49 25.19 19.60
C ALA A 43 -27.86 24.70 19.10
N VAL A 44 -28.79 25.62 18.80
CA VAL A 44 -30.13 25.29 18.27
C VAL A 44 -30.14 24.99 16.77
N ALA A 45 -29.04 25.26 16.06
CA ALA A 45 -28.93 24.98 14.63
C ALA A 45 -28.86 23.46 14.35
N PRO A 46 -29.76 22.92 13.50
CA PRO A 46 -29.88 21.47 13.32
C PRO A 46 -28.74 20.89 12.47
N ASP A 47 -28.30 21.61 11.44
CA ASP A 47 -27.35 21.12 10.45
C ASP A 47 -25.94 21.70 10.63
N LYS A 48 -24.98 21.13 9.90
CA LYS A 48 -23.57 21.57 9.95
C LYS A 48 -23.36 22.88 9.19
N ASP A 49 -24.11 23.12 8.12
CA ASP A 49 -23.88 24.25 7.23
C ASP A 49 -24.29 25.57 7.90
N THR A 50 -25.42 25.58 8.61
CA THR A 50 -25.88 26.70 9.45
C THR A 50 -24.88 26.99 10.56
N ARG A 51 -24.37 25.96 11.23
CA ARG A 51 -23.30 26.11 12.24
C ARG A 51 -22.00 26.64 11.65
N ASN A 52 -21.66 26.27 10.43
CA ASN A 52 -20.48 26.80 9.74
C ASN A 52 -20.59 28.30 9.46
N VAL A 53 -21.80 28.87 9.30
CA VAL A 53 -21.98 30.32 9.11
C VAL A 53 -21.40 31.10 10.30
N PHE A 54 -21.68 30.66 11.52
CA PHE A 54 -21.11 31.25 12.74
C PHE A 54 -19.58 31.13 12.79
N ARG A 55 -19.04 29.98 12.37
CA ARG A 55 -17.59 29.73 12.36
C ARG A 55 -16.85 30.52 11.30
N LYS A 56 -17.47 30.76 10.15
CA LYS A 56 -16.97 31.62 9.07
C LYS A 56 -17.02 33.09 9.49
N TYR A 57 -18.15 33.51 10.06
CA TYR A 57 -18.31 34.87 10.57
C TYR A 57 -17.29 35.19 11.68
N MET A 58 -17.02 34.25 12.60
CA MET A 58 -15.95 34.38 13.60
C MET A 58 -14.56 34.53 12.96
N ALA A 59 -14.30 33.85 11.84
CA ALA A 59 -13.04 33.97 11.12
C ALA A 59 -12.88 35.35 10.46
N GLU A 60 -13.98 35.91 9.96
CA GLU A 60 -14.02 37.24 9.34
C GLU A 60 -13.98 38.38 10.38
N HIS A 61 -14.50 38.15 11.59
CA HIS A 61 -14.64 39.16 12.65
C HIS A 61 -14.17 38.68 14.04
N PRO A 62 -12.89 38.31 14.22
CA PRO A 62 -12.41 37.65 15.45
C PRO A 62 -12.60 38.46 16.74
N ASP A 63 -12.59 39.80 16.66
CA ASP A 63 -12.65 40.68 17.83
C ASP A 63 -14.04 41.30 18.08
N LYS A 64 -15.04 41.01 17.23
CA LYS A 64 -16.35 41.69 17.29
C LYS A 64 -17.23 41.23 18.46
N TYR A 65 -17.12 39.96 18.85
CA TYR A 65 -17.90 39.37 19.94
C TYR A 65 -17.03 38.51 20.83
N ASP A 66 -17.49 38.26 22.07
CA ASP A 66 -16.82 37.33 22.97
C ASP A 66 -17.17 35.87 22.61
N TYR A 67 -16.48 35.35 21.59
CA TYR A 67 -16.71 34.00 21.07
C TYR A 67 -16.43 32.90 22.09
N SER A 68 -15.69 33.18 23.17
CA SER A 68 -15.47 32.21 24.26
C SER A 68 -16.80 31.82 24.94
N LYS A 69 -17.77 32.74 25.00
CA LYS A 69 -19.09 32.53 25.61
C LYS A 69 -20.08 31.81 24.68
N THR A 70 -19.83 31.82 23.38
CA THR A 70 -20.74 31.32 22.33
C THR A 70 -20.75 29.79 22.16
N GLN A 71 -19.76 29.08 22.75
CA GLN A 71 -19.51 27.65 22.54
C GLN A 71 -19.30 27.25 21.06
N ILE A 72 -19.04 28.21 20.17
CA ILE A 72 -18.70 27.93 18.77
C ILE A 72 -17.29 27.33 18.76
N PRO A 73 -17.09 26.09 18.27
CA PRO A 73 -15.75 25.55 18.11
C PRO A 73 -14.99 26.38 17.07
N GLY A 74 -13.69 26.60 17.29
CA GLY A 74 -12.85 27.63 16.65
C GLY A 74 -13.03 27.88 15.15
N PRO A 75 -12.54 29.02 14.64
CA PRO A 75 -12.91 29.55 13.32
C PRO A 75 -12.73 28.53 12.20
N LEU A 76 -13.71 28.46 11.30
CA LEU A 76 -13.63 27.63 10.11
C LEU A 76 -13.10 28.50 8.97
N THR A 77 -11.78 28.57 8.87
CA THR A 77 -11.13 29.25 7.74
C THR A 77 -11.14 28.34 6.51
N GLU A 78 -11.21 28.95 5.32
CA GLU A 78 -11.11 28.23 4.05
C GLU A 78 -9.80 27.43 3.96
N GLU A 79 -8.71 27.96 4.52
CA GLU A 79 -7.43 27.26 4.63
C GLU A 79 -7.51 25.94 5.43
N ILE A 80 -8.29 25.91 6.51
CA ILE A 80 -8.48 24.69 7.32
C ILE A 80 -9.33 23.68 6.56
N GLU A 81 -10.32 24.12 5.78
CA GLU A 81 -11.12 23.23 4.93
C GLU A 81 -10.28 22.62 3.81
N LEU A 82 -9.45 23.43 3.15
CA LEU A 82 -8.51 22.98 2.12
C LEU A 82 -7.50 21.98 2.68
N LYS A 83 -6.83 22.29 3.81
CA LYS A 83 -5.89 21.37 4.47
C LYS A 83 -6.53 20.05 4.88
N LYS A 84 -7.78 20.06 5.38
CA LYS A 84 -8.52 18.84 5.71
C LYS A 84 -8.88 18.05 4.46
N ALA A 85 -9.27 18.71 3.38
CA ALA A 85 -9.60 18.07 2.11
C ALA A 85 -8.35 17.44 1.47
N GLU A 86 -7.22 18.14 1.47
CA GLU A 86 -5.92 17.64 1.01
C GLU A 86 -5.45 16.45 1.83
N LYS A 87 -5.47 16.54 3.17
CA LYS A 87 -5.12 15.43 4.06
C LYS A 87 -6.00 14.20 3.79
N ARG A 88 -7.31 14.39 3.60
CA ARG A 88 -8.25 13.30 3.27
C ARG A 88 -7.96 12.70 1.90
N ARG A 89 -7.60 13.51 0.90
CA ARG A 89 -7.19 13.04 -0.44
C ARG A 89 -5.89 12.25 -0.36
N ALA A 90 -4.86 12.79 0.30
CA ALA A 90 -3.57 12.13 0.52
C ALA A 90 -3.74 10.79 1.26
N GLN A 91 -4.56 10.75 2.31
CA GLN A 91 -4.85 9.51 3.04
C GLN A 91 -5.56 8.46 2.17
N LYS A 92 -6.51 8.86 1.32
CA LYS A 92 -7.17 7.94 0.38
C LYS A 92 -6.19 7.38 -0.65
N VAL A 93 -5.31 8.22 -1.20
CA VAL A 93 -4.29 7.79 -2.16
C VAL A 93 -3.30 6.82 -1.51
N ALA A 94 -2.78 7.16 -0.32
CA ALA A 94 -1.87 6.30 0.43
C ALA A 94 -2.51 4.95 0.79
N ARG A 95 -3.78 4.93 1.19
CA ARG A 95 -4.51 3.68 1.46
C ARG A 95 -4.64 2.82 0.21
N LYS A 96 -5.07 3.41 -0.91
CA LYS A 96 -5.23 2.70 -2.19
C LYS A 96 -3.90 2.13 -2.69
N GLN A 97 -2.80 2.86 -2.51
CA GLN A 97 -1.47 2.39 -2.87
C GLN A 97 -1.05 1.17 -2.02
N ARG A 98 -1.19 1.24 -0.68
CA ARG A 98 -0.88 0.12 0.21
C ARG A 98 -1.73 -1.12 -0.09
N GLU A 99 -3.01 -0.95 -0.37
CA GLU A 99 -3.90 -2.05 -0.76
C GLU A 99 -3.47 -2.70 -2.08
N LYS A 100 -3.01 -1.90 -3.05
CA LYS A 100 -2.50 -2.40 -4.33
C LYS A 100 -1.19 -3.18 -4.13
N GLU A 101 -0.23 -2.62 -3.39
CA GLU A 101 1.05 -3.26 -3.08
C GLU A 101 0.86 -4.58 -2.34
N GLN A 102 0.01 -4.62 -1.32
CA GLN A 102 -0.33 -5.85 -0.59
C GLN A 102 -1.02 -6.91 -1.46
N LYS A 103 -1.85 -6.49 -2.42
CA LYS A 103 -2.50 -7.41 -3.36
C LYS A 103 -1.47 -8.01 -4.34
N GLU A 104 -0.59 -7.19 -4.88
CA GLU A 104 0.48 -7.63 -5.79
C GLU A 104 1.47 -8.57 -5.09
N GLU A 105 1.85 -8.25 -3.84
CA GLU A 105 2.73 -9.10 -3.04
C GLU A 105 2.09 -10.46 -2.74
N ARG A 106 0.82 -10.47 -2.34
CA ARG A 106 0.07 -11.71 -2.12
C ARG A 106 -0.04 -12.56 -3.38
N GLN A 107 -0.31 -11.95 -4.52
CA GLN A 107 -0.37 -12.65 -5.81
C GLN A 107 0.99 -13.26 -6.18
N LYS A 108 2.10 -12.54 -5.93
CA LYS A 108 3.46 -13.08 -6.14
C LYS A 108 3.75 -14.27 -5.22
N GLN A 109 3.41 -14.15 -3.94
CA GLN A 109 3.60 -15.25 -2.98
C GLN A 109 2.74 -16.47 -3.33
N GLU A 110 1.48 -16.28 -3.71
CA GLU A 110 0.59 -17.36 -4.15
C GLU A 110 1.14 -18.04 -5.42
N ALA A 111 1.62 -17.27 -6.40
CA ALA A 111 2.23 -17.81 -7.62
C ALA A 111 3.52 -18.59 -7.32
N GLU A 112 4.40 -18.07 -6.45
CA GLU A 112 5.62 -18.76 -6.03
C GLU A 112 5.32 -20.06 -5.28
N LEU A 113 4.35 -20.04 -4.36
CA LEU A 113 3.89 -21.24 -3.67
C LEU A 113 3.29 -22.25 -4.65
N GLU A 114 2.55 -21.81 -5.67
CA GLU A 114 2.01 -22.69 -6.71
C GLU A 114 3.13 -23.32 -7.55
N GLU A 115 4.14 -22.54 -7.95
CA GLU A 115 5.33 -23.05 -8.64
C GLU A 115 6.10 -24.04 -7.77
N GLN A 116 6.29 -23.73 -6.48
CA GLN A 116 6.94 -24.62 -5.53
C GLN A 116 6.16 -25.93 -5.36
N ARG A 117 4.84 -25.87 -5.28
CA ARG A 117 3.96 -27.05 -5.22
C ARG A 117 4.04 -27.88 -6.50
N LYS A 118 4.03 -27.23 -7.67
CA LYS A 118 4.24 -27.91 -8.97
C LYS A 118 5.58 -28.61 -9.00
N PHE A 119 6.67 -27.92 -8.66
CA PHE A 119 8.01 -28.49 -8.66
C PHE A 119 8.17 -29.66 -7.69
N THR A 120 7.64 -29.52 -6.46
CA THR A 120 7.73 -30.59 -5.46
C THR A 120 6.94 -31.83 -5.87
N SER A 121 5.79 -31.66 -6.55
CA SER A 121 4.95 -32.76 -7.05
C SER A 121 5.58 -33.59 -8.19
N LEU A 122 6.59 -33.06 -8.88
CA LEU A 122 7.26 -33.78 -9.96
C LEU A 122 8.09 -34.95 -9.43
N SER A 123 8.10 -36.04 -10.20
CA SER A 123 8.98 -37.17 -9.96
C SER A 123 10.45 -36.81 -10.19
N ASP A 124 11.37 -37.59 -9.61
CA ASP A 124 12.82 -37.41 -9.81
C ASP A 124 13.26 -37.54 -11.28
N ARG A 125 12.47 -38.22 -12.11
CA ARG A 125 12.73 -38.31 -13.57
C ARG A 125 12.40 -37.00 -14.26
N GLU A 126 11.24 -36.41 -13.95
CA GLU A 126 10.78 -35.14 -14.53
C GLU A 126 11.66 -33.96 -14.07
N LYS A 127 12.02 -33.90 -12.79
CA LYS A 127 12.98 -32.91 -12.27
C LYS A 127 14.32 -32.96 -13.01
N ARG A 128 14.81 -34.16 -13.32
CA ARG A 128 16.04 -34.36 -14.11
C ARG A 128 15.89 -33.92 -15.57
N ALA A 129 14.74 -34.17 -16.19
CA ALA A 129 14.45 -33.71 -17.54
C ALA A 129 14.42 -32.16 -17.61
N LEU A 130 13.70 -31.50 -16.70
CA LEU A 130 13.66 -30.02 -16.62
C LEU A 130 15.06 -29.42 -16.39
N ALA A 131 15.88 -30.03 -15.54
CA ALA A 131 17.25 -29.60 -15.32
C ALA A 131 18.16 -29.82 -16.54
N ALA A 132 17.86 -30.81 -17.39
CA ALA A 132 18.56 -31.04 -18.66
C ALA A 132 18.12 -30.01 -19.72
N GLU A 133 16.82 -29.74 -19.85
CA GLU A 133 16.26 -28.72 -20.74
C GLU A 133 16.83 -27.32 -20.44
N LYS A 134 16.87 -26.93 -19.15
CA LYS A 134 17.43 -25.64 -18.72
C LYS A 134 18.92 -25.49 -19.09
N ARG A 135 19.69 -26.58 -18.98
CA ARG A 135 21.12 -26.60 -19.34
C ARG A 135 21.33 -26.52 -20.85
N LEU A 136 20.52 -27.25 -21.63
CA LEU A 136 20.55 -27.15 -23.09
C LEU A 136 20.20 -25.73 -23.55
N ALA A 137 19.19 -25.10 -22.96
CA ALA A 137 18.82 -23.72 -23.25
C ALA A 137 19.95 -22.72 -22.94
N GLN A 138 20.65 -22.89 -21.81
CA GLN A 138 21.82 -22.07 -21.45
C GLN A 138 23.03 -22.30 -22.38
N GLN A 139 23.24 -23.52 -22.85
CA GLN A 139 24.28 -23.80 -23.85
C GLN A 139 23.94 -23.20 -25.21
N MET A 140 22.67 -23.25 -25.63
CA MET A 140 22.20 -22.62 -26.87
C MET A 140 22.32 -21.08 -26.82
N SER A 141 22.12 -20.46 -25.66
CA SER A 141 22.23 -19.00 -25.52
C SER A 141 23.67 -18.49 -25.39
N SER A 142 24.61 -19.33 -24.94
CA SER A 142 26.01 -18.93 -24.72
C SER A 142 26.92 -19.14 -25.93
N THR A 143 26.59 -20.06 -26.84
CA THR A 143 27.40 -20.33 -28.04
C THR A 143 26.52 -20.49 -29.26
N GLY A 144 26.28 -19.39 -29.98
CA GLY A 144 25.69 -19.42 -31.33
C GLY A 144 26.66 -19.95 -32.40
N THR A 145 27.56 -20.88 -32.07
CA THR A 145 28.62 -21.32 -32.98
C THR A 145 29.01 -22.78 -32.73
N GLU A 146 29.31 -23.48 -33.81
CA GLU A 146 29.49 -24.92 -33.94
C GLU A 146 30.37 -25.60 -32.88
N PHE A 147 29.94 -26.82 -32.51
CA PHE A 147 30.56 -27.73 -31.56
C PHE A 147 32.03 -28.05 -31.89
N THR A 148 32.97 -27.34 -31.29
CA THR A 148 34.40 -27.74 -31.27
C THR A 148 34.96 -27.95 -29.86
N ASN A 149 34.13 -27.81 -28.81
CA ASN A 149 34.60 -28.00 -27.44
C ASN A 149 34.89 -29.49 -27.15
N THR A 150 36.17 -29.83 -27.18
CA THR A 150 36.78 -31.14 -26.90
C THR A 150 36.71 -31.52 -25.42
N ARG A 151 35.60 -31.20 -24.73
CA ARG A 151 35.42 -31.59 -23.34
C ARG A 151 35.33 -33.11 -23.26
N ARG A 152 36.13 -33.71 -22.39
CA ARG A 152 36.19 -35.16 -22.15
C ARG A 152 35.78 -35.46 -20.73
N CYS A 153 35.20 -36.64 -20.52
CA CYS A 153 34.89 -37.14 -19.18
C CYS A 153 36.19 -37.23 -18.37
N TRP A 154 36.22 -36.62 -17.19
CA TRP A 154 37.39 -36.65 -16.32
C TRP A 154 37.76 -38.08 -15.88
N GLN A 155 36.77 -38.96 -15.68
CA GLN A 155 36.99 -40.31 -15.17
C GLN A 155 37.39 -41.34 -16.25
N CYS A 156 36.85 -41.22 -17.47
CA CYS A 156 37.04 -42.23 -18.52
C CYS A 156 37.55 -41.68 -19.86
N GLY A 157 37.76 -40.37 -19.98
CA GLY A 157 38.29 -39.72 -21.19
C GLY A 157 37.32 -39.68 -22.38
N GLU A 158 36.11 -40.23 -22.26
CA GLU A 158 35.12 -40.25 -23.33
C GLU A 158 34.73 -38.83 -23.76
N SER A 159 34.58 -38.60 -25.07
CA SER A 159 34.14 -37.32 -25.60
C SER A 159 32.75 -36.96 -25.05
N LEU A 160 32.62 -35.73 -24.59
CA LEU A 160 31.35 -35.16 -24.13
C LEU A 160 30.61 -34.44 -25.26
N LEU A 161 31.15 -34.47 -26.48
CA LEU A 161 30.50 -33.92 -27.66
C LEU A 161 29.11 -34.57 -27.86
N GLY A 162 28.07 -33.75 -27.95
CA GLY A 162 26.69 -34.23 -28.10
C GLY A 162 26.10 -34.95 -26.88
N LYS A 163 26.82 -35.00 -25.74
CA LYS A 163 26.31 -35.54 -24.48
C LYS A 163 26.06 -34.40 -23.49
N ILE A 164 25.10 -34.57 -22.58
CA ILE A 164 24.89 -33.67 -21.43
C ILE A 164 25.79 -34.16 -20.30
N PRO A 165 26.90 -33.45 -19.97
CA PRO A 165 27.82 -33.93 -18.95
C PRO A 165 27.22 -33.74 -17.56
N PHE A 166 27.56 -34.66 -16.65
CA PHE A 166 27.36 -34.47 -15.23
C PHE A 166 28.52 -33.64 -14.68
N GLU A 167 28.23 -32.60 -13.91
CA GLU A 167 29.26 -31.80 -13.25
C GLU A 167 29.30 -32.12 -11.76
N TYR A 168 30.50 -32.31 -11.22
CA TYR A 168 30.74 -32.47 -9.80
C TYR A 168 32.06 -31.78 -9.45
N LEU A 169 32.00 -30.80 -8.55
CA LEU A 169 33.06 -29.80 -8.35
C LEU A 169 33.35 -29.08 -9.68
N HIS A 170 34.61 -29.01 -10.11
CA HIS A 170 35.02 -28.40 -11.37
C HIS A 170 35.23 -29.41 -12.51
N PHE A 171 34.78 -30.66 -12.35
CA PHE A 171 34.99 -31.74 -13.33
C PHE A 171 33.70 -32.14 -14.03
N SER A 172 33.81 -32.51 -15.31
CA SER A 172 32.70 -32.99 -16.15
C SER A 172 32.81 -34.50 -16.40
N PHE A 173 31.68 -35.20 -16.40
CA PHE A 173 31.60 -36.66 -16.49
C PHE A 173 30.53 -37.10 -17.49
N CYS A 174 30.75 -38.21 -18.21
CA CYS A 174 29.78 -38.68 -19.21
C CYS A 174 28.56 -39.40 -18.61
N THR A 175 28.67 -39.99 -17.41
CA THR A 175 27.62 -40.80 -16.77
C THR A 175 27.61 -40.65 -15.25
N PRO A 176 26.47 -40.97 -14.57
CA PRO A 176 26.42 -40.99 -13.11
C PRO A 176 27.42 -41.98 -12.49
N ARG A 177 27.73 -43.07 -13.20
CA ARG A 177 28.75 -44.04 -12.77
C ARG A 177 30.13 -43.41 -12.69
N CYS A 178 30.51 -42.59 -13.67
CA CYS A 178 31.78 -41.88 -13.67
C CYS A 178 31.88 -40.87 -12.51
N VAL A 179 30.78 -40.17 -12.19
CA VAL A 179 30.71 -39.27 -11.02
C VAL A 179 30.88 -40.06 -9.72
N GLN A 180 30.19 -41.19 -9.58
CA GLN A 180 30.26 -42.04 -8.39
C GLN A 180 31.67 -42.62 -8.18
N LEU A 181 32.35 -43.04 -9.24
CA LEU A 181 33.73 -43.54 -9.16
C LEU A 181 34.68 -42.45 -8.67
N HIS A 182 34.59 -41.24 -9.23
CA HIS A 182 35.40 -40.11 -8.78
C HIS A 182 35.14 -39.76 -7.31
N ARG A 183 33.87 -39.73 -6.88
CA ARG A 183 33.51 -39.49 -5.46
C ARG A 183 34.09 -40.53 -4.52
N LYS A 184 34.07 -41.82 -4.91
CA LYS A 184 34.65 -42.91 -4.13
C LYS A 184 36.18 -42.80 -4.02
N ALA A 185 36.86 -42.50 -5.14
CA ALA A 185 38.31 -42.32 -5.17
C ALA A 185 38.75 -41.12 -4.30
N LYS A 186 38.03 -40.00 -4.36
CA LYS A 186 38.27 -38.84 -3.48
C LYS A 186 38.02 -39.16 -2.01
N ALA A 187 36.99 -39.94 -1.70
CA ALA A 187 36.68 -40.33 -0.32
C ALA A 187 37.75 -41.27 0.27
N SER A 188 38.39 -42.11 -0.55
CA SER A 188 39.53 -42.93 -0.11
C SER A 188 40.81 -42.12 0.10
N ASP A 189 41.04 -41.06 -0.68
CA ASP A 189 42.21 -40.17 -0.50
C ASP A 189 42.13 -39.30 0.76
N THR A 190 40.93 -39.11 1.34
CA THR A 190 40.70 -38.33 2.56
C THR A 190 40.69 -39.15 3.85
N LYS A 191 41.02 -40.45 3.79
CA LYS A 191 41.09 -41.30 4.98
C LYS A 191 42.56 -41.37 5.45
N PRO A 192 42.86 -40.97 6.70
CA PRO A 192 44.23 -41.01 7.24
C PRO A 192 44.76 -42.44 7.35
#